data_AF-A0A6P8IPJ6-F1
#
_entry.id   AF-A0A6P8IPJ6-F1
#
_cell.length_a   1.000
_cell.length_b   1.000
_cell.length_c   1.000
_cell.angle_alpha   90.00
_cell.angle_beta   90.00
_cell.angle_gamma   90.00
#
_symmetry.space_group_name_H-M   'P 1'
#
loop_
_entity.id
_entity.type
_entity.pdbx_description
1 polymer ?
#
loop_
_entity_poly.entity_id
_entity_poly.type
_entity_poly.pdbx_seq_one_letter_code
_entity_poly.pdbx_strand_id
1 'polypeptide(L)'
;MDGLTQLHKQLVNESAEEDQGRQSRGGTSDTRLANPGMVSPGNENVHAAPNSANTTENATNTAKRRDCPAPSLEKTESSRLPSVRKILERVPISRKANEIIMASWRSSTCKQYQSYLTRWEHYCADNNIDPHNASIENGINFLTHLYENGLGYSAINTARSALSMVIDTSGVTFGTHPLVTRFLKGVYEMKPSLPRYTHVWDVRTVLTYLNTLSPLRDLSLKVLTLKLTTLLCLLTGQRCQTIAKLNTEYMQKTQNSYIFTIRETLKTSKPGRHLEPIELREYKPNPNLCVVEHITQYLELTTSLRTHGPHDQLLISFAKPHNPVSSSTIGRWVKSVLKDAGIDTSEFSGNSGRSASTSYYKASGLPLADILKAGGWTNSLTFAKYYNKLINNNFGTTVLEQYSNKE
;
A
#
# COMPACT_ATOMS: atom_id res chain seq x y z
N MET A 1 18.16 4.92 -36.42
CA MET A 1 16.68 4.95 -36.40
C MET A 1 16.10 4.01 -35.33
N ASP A 2 16.94 3.22 -34.64
CA ASP A 2 16.49 2.15 -33.74
C ASP A 2 16.19 2.59 -32.30
N GLY A 3 16.83 3.65 -31.78
CA GLY A 3 16.66 4.09 -30.39
C GLY A 3 15.28 4.68 -30.04
N LEU A 4 14.57 5.29 -31.00
CA LEU A 4 13.24 5.85 -30.78
C LEU A 4 12.15 4.76 -30.75
N THR A 5 12.30 3.72 -31.56
CA THR A 5 11.42 2.55 -31.58
C THR A 5 11.57 1.71 -30.29
N GLN A 6 12.76 1.74 -29.69
CA GLN A 6 13.11 1.00 -28.49
C GLN A 6 12.60 1.65 -27.21
N LEU A 7 12.72 2.99 -27.10
CA LEU A 7 12.13 3.74 -25.98
C LEU A 7 10.59 3.78 -26.05
N HIS A 8 10.03 3.84 -27.26
CA HIS A 8 8.58 3.73 -27.46
C HIS A 8 8.05 2.38 -26.96
N LYS A 9 8.75 1.27 -27.21
CA LYS A 9 8.38 -0.06 -26.67
C LYS A 9 8.56 -0.16 -25.15
N GLN A 10 9.57 0.50 -24.58
CA GLN A 10 9.80 0.53 -23.13
C GLN A 10 8.70 1.31 -22.38
N LEU A 11 8.24 2.44 -22.92
CA LEU A 11 7.16 3.26 -22.35
C LEU A 11 5.75 2.72 -22.65
N VAL A 12 5.54 2.07 -23.80
CA VAL A 12 4.27 1.41 -24.15
C VAL A 12 4.04 0.13 -23.34
N ASN A 13 5.09 -0.63 -23.01
CA ASN A 13 4.97 -1.81 -22.14
C ASN A 13 4.78 -1.47 -20.65
N GLU A 14 5.27 -0.32 -20.17
CA GLU A 14 4.92 0.18 -18.82
C GLU A 14 3.45 0.61 -18.72
N SER A 15 2.88 1.13 -19.82
CA SER A 15 1.44 1.40 -19.93
C SER A 15 0.60 0.11 -19.89
N ALA A 16 1.15 -1.01 -20.37
CA ALA A 16 0.55 -2.34 -20.27
C ALA A 16 0.72 -3.00 -18.87
N GLU A 17 1.76 -2.64 -18.11
CA GLU A 17 1.96 -3.14 -16.74
C GLU A 17 1.06 -2.42 -15.70
N GLU A 18 0.54 -1.21 -15.97
CA GLU A 18 -0.49 -0.56 -15.12
C GLU A 18 -1.96 -0.88 -15.51
N ASP A 19 -2.18 -1.66 -16.59
CA ASP A 19 -3.53 -1.94 -17.11
C ASP A 19 -3.90 -3.42 -17.42
N GLN A 20 -3.10 -4.42 -17.01
CA GLN A 20 -3.56 -5.82 -17.05
C GLN A 20 -4.23 -6.28 -15.76
N GLY A 21 -5.50 -5.87 -15.62
CA GLY A 21 -6.39 -6.28 -14.55
C GLY A 21 -7.88 -6.22 -14.92
N ARG A 22 -8.22 -6.54 -16.17
CA ARG A 22 -9.57 -6.90 -16.68
C ARG A 22 -9.43 -7.27 -18.17
N GLN A 23 -10.22 -8.16 -18.77
CA GLN A 23 -11.64 -7.95 -19.02
C GLN A 23 -12.42 -9.24 -19.37
N SER A 24 -13.74 -9.09 -19.24
CA SER A 24 -14.82 -9.93 -19.76
C SER A 24 -14.69 -10.24 -21.26
N ARG A 25 -15.16 -11.44 -21.65
CA ARG A 25 -15.45 -11.92 -23.03
C ARG A 25 -16.48 -10.99 -23.74
N GLY A 26 -16.58 -10.94 -25.08
CA GLY A 26 -15.97 -11.76 -26.15
C GLY A 26 -16.00 -11.05 -27.53
N GLY A 27 -15.41 -11.60 -28.60
CA GLY A 27 -14.90 -12.96 -28.74
C GLY A 27 -13.82 -13.17 -29.84
N THR A 28 -13.19 -14.35 -29.68
CA THR A 28 -12.56 -15.29 -30.66
C THR A 28 -11.56 -14.71 -31.67
N SER A 29 -10.28 -15.07 -31.73
CA SER A 29 -9.53 -16.30 -31.33
C SER A 29 -8.03 -16.02 -31.18
N ASP A 30 -7.14 -16.80 -30.57
CA ASP A 30 -7.08 -17.75 -29.45
C ASP A 30 -5.61 -18.23 -29.38
N THR A 31 -4.99 -18.30 -28.19
CA THR A 31 -3.89 -19.23 -27.76
C THR A 31 -3.38 -18.82 -26.38
N ARG A 32 -3.96 -19.37 -25.31
CA ARG A 32 -3.58 -20.60 -24.56
C ARG A 32 -2.41 -20.42 -23.58
N LEU A 33 -2.76 -20.37 -22.29
CA LEU A 33 -1.92 -20.75 -21.17
C LEU A 33 -2.59 -21.93 -20.43
N ALA A 34 -1.76 -22.87 -19.96
CA ALA A 34 -2.14 -24.20 -19.51
C ALA A 34 -3.22 -24.26 -18.40
N ASN A 35 -4.09 -25.26 -18.53
CA ASN A 35 -5.16 -25.63 -17.60
C ASN A 35 -4.68 -25.83 -16.14
N PRO A 36 -5.49 -25.45 -15.14
CA PRO A 36 -5.42 -26.00 -13.80
C PRO A 36 -6.24 -27.29 -13.76
N GLY A 37 -5.57 -28.43 -13.92
CA GLY A 37 -6.22 -29.73 -13.80
C GLY A 37 -5.21 -30.85 -13.97
N MET A 38 -4.53 -31.22 -12.88
CA MET A 38 -4.08 -32.58 -12.58
C MET A 38 -3.47 -32.60 -11.17
N VAL A 39 -4.32 -32.92 -10.19
CA VAL A 39 -3.89 -33.61 -8.97
C VAL A 39 -4.55 -34.98 -9.06
N SER A 40 -3.76 -36.05 -9.01
CA SER A 40 -4.25 -37.37 -8.61
C SER A 40 -3.96 -37.53 -7.12
N PRO A 41 -4.89 -38.12 -6.34
CA PRO A 41 -4.80 -38.15 -4.88
C PRO A 41 -3.76 -39.20 -4.44
N GLY A 42 -2.79 -38.76 -3.66
CA GLY A 42 -1.81 -39.62 -3.00
C GLY A 42 -1.91 -39.42 -1.50
N ASN A 43 -2.23 -40.51 -0.82
CA ASN A 43 -2.53 -40.63 0.60
C ASN A 43 -1.42 -40.18 1.56
N GLU A 44 -1.90 -39.66 2.69
CA GLU A 44 -1.49 -39.91 4.07
C GLU A 44 -0.06 -39.63 4.57
N ASN A 45 -0.08 -38.89 5.70
CA ASN A 45 0.78 -38.97 6.86
C ASN A 45 2.27 -38.68 6.68
N VAL A 46 2.75 -37.63 7.35
CA VAL A 46 3.72 -37.79 8.46
C VAL A 46 3.69 -36.52 9.34
N HIS A 47 3.54 -36.76 10.63
CA HIS A 47 3.74 -35.82 11.74
C HIS A 47 5.14 -35.22 11.77
N ALA A 48 5.26 -33.94 12.12
CA ALA A 48 6.43 -33.45 12.86
C ALA A 48 6.04 -32.28 13.77
N ALA A 49 6.30 -32.46 15.05
CA ALA A 49 6.03 -31.57 16.17
C ALA A 49 7.04 -30.39 16.24
N PRO A 50 6.81 -29.39 17.11
CA PRO A 50 7.51 -28.11 17.10
C PRO A 50 8.78 -28.14 17.95
N ASN A 51 9.80 -27.36 17.57
CA ASN A 51 10.93 -27.07 18.45
C ASN A 51 11.00 -25.57 18.79
N SER A 52 10.81 -25.36 20.09
CA SER A 52 11.27 -24.33 21.01
C SER A 52 12.09 -23.13 20.52
N ALA A 53 11.56 -21.97 20.92
CA ALA A 53 12.20 -20.92 21.71
C ALA A 53 13.73 -20.85 21.74
N ASN A 54 14.25 -19.68 21.35
CA ASN A 54 15.39 -19.08 22.02
C ASN A 54 15.17 -17.57 22.18
N THR A 55 15.25 -17.15 23.44
CA THR A 55 15.24 -15.81 23.97
C THR A 55 16.64 -15.22 23.86
N THR A 56 16.80 -13.99 23.37
CA THR A 56 17.89 -13.09 23.80
C THR A 56 17.50 -11.64 23.52
N GLU A 57 17.10 -11.00 24.62
CA GLU A 57 17.60 -9.73 25.17
C GLU A 57 17.81 -8.49 24.30
N ASN A 58 17.24 -7.42 24.85
CA ASN A 58 17.28 -6.03 24.43
C ASN A 58 18.67 -5.41 24.63
N ALA A 59 19.12 -4.64 23.64
CA ALA A 59 20.12 -3.58 23.84
C ALA A 59 19.63 -2.27 23.21
N THR A 60 19.19 -1.37 24.08
CA THR A 60 18.94 0.05 23.83
C THR A 60 20.20 0.76 23.33
N ASN A 61 20.15 1.38 22.16
CA ASN A 61 21.16 2.36 21.72
C ASN A 61 20.48 3.69 21.34
N THR A 62 20.70 4.68 22.20
CA THR A 62 20.40 6.10 22.05
C THR A 62 21.41 6.75 21.11
N ALA A 63 21.00 7.15 19.91
CA ALA A 63 21.82 7.95 19.00
C ALA A 63 21.25 9.36 18.83
N LYS A 64 22.05 10.36 19.24
CA LYS A 64 21.82 11.80 19.10
C LYS A 64 21.62 12.19 17.62
N ARG A 65 20.56 12.94 17.33
CA ARG A 65 20.26 13.53 16.02
C ARG A 65 21.14 14.77 15.81
N ARG A 66 21.91 14.81 14.73
CA ARG A 66 22.53 16.04 14.20
C ARG A 66 21.53 16.73 13.28
N ASP A 67 21.39 18.04 13.44
CA ASP A 67 20.60 18.91 12.57
C ASP A 67 21.27 19.04 11.19
N CYS A 68 20.52 18.77 10.12
CA CYS A 68 20.90 19.10 8.75
C CYS A 68 19.84 20.03 8.13
N PRO A 69 20.23 21.09 7.40
CA PRO A 69 19.28 22.00 6.77
C PRO A 69 18.46 21.32 5.67
N ALA A 70 17.21 21.76 5.50
CA ALA A 70 16.29 21.24 4.50
C ALA A 70 16.83 21.46 3.06
N PRO A 71 16.80 20.44 2.18
CA PRO A 71 17.22 20.60 0.79
C PRO A 71 16.14 21.33 -0.02
N SER A 72 16.57 22.25 -0.89
CA SER A 72 15.72 22.98 -1.82
C SER A 72 15.05 22.04 -2.85
N LEU A 73 13.85 22.41 -3.28
CA LEU A 73 13.00 21.65 -4.21
C LEU A 73 13.69 21.36 -5.56
N GLU A 74 14.49 22.29 -6.09
CA GLU A 74 15.19 22.13 -7.38
C GLU A 74 16.31 21.07 -7.37
N LYS A 75 17.03 20.92 -6.25
CA LYS A 75 18.10 19.89 -6.13
C LYS A 75 17.52 18.47 -6.06
N THR A 76 16.26 18.32 -5.65
CA THR A 76 15.66 17.02 -5.35
C THR A 76 15.06 16.33 -6.59
N GLU A 77 14.76 17.08 -7.67
CA GLU A 77 14.26 16.50 -8.93
C GLU A 77 15.38 16.00 -9.85
N SER A 78 16.56 16.64 -9.82
CA SER A 78 17.74 16.23 -10.59
C SER A 78 18.25 14.82 -10.23
N SER A 79 18.06 14.39 -8.97
CA SER A 79 18.63 13.15 -8.42
C SER A 79 17.80 11.87 -8.60
N ARG A 80 16.64 11.92 -9.27
CA ARG A 80 15.77 10.72 -9.40
C ARG A 80 16.26 9.79 -10.49
N LEU A 81 16.48 8.52 -10.16
CA LEU A 81 16.87 7.43 -11.07
C LEU A 81 18.02 7.83 -12.04
N PRO A 82 19.23 8.15 -11.53
CA PRO A 82 20.33 8.66 -12.35
C PRO A 82 20.71 7.73 -13.51
N SER A 83 20.68 6.41 -13.30
CA SER A 83 21.00 5.41 -14.31
C SER A 83 20.02 5.46 -15.49
N VAL A 84 18.73 5.66 -15.21
CA VAL A 84 17.67 5.81 -16.21
C VAL A 84 17.80 7.14 -16.94
N ARG A 85 18.06 8.23 -16.19
CA ARG A 85 18.28 9.56 -16.77
C ARG A 85 19.42 9.55 -17.79
N LYS A 86 20.55 8.91 -17.46
CA LYS A 86 21.69 8.75 -18.39
C LYS A 86 21.32 8.02 -19.68
N ILE A 87 20.42 7.04 -19.62
CA ILE A 87 19.93 6.33 -20.81
C ILE A 87 19.07 7.27 -21.67
N LEU A 88 18.15 8.01 -21.05
CA LEU A 88 17.28 8.97 -21.75
C LEU A 88 18.06 10.14 -22.38
N GLU A 89 19.16 10.57 -21.76
CA GLU A 89 20.04 11.62 -22.31
C GLU A 89 20.74 11.20 -23.62
N ARG A 90 20.83 9.90 -23.92
CA ARG A 90 21.33 9.38 -25.20
C ARG A 90 20.28 9.41 -26.32
N VAL A 91 19.01 9.62 -25.96
CA VAL A 91 17.90 9.68 -26.92
C VAL A 91 17.85 11.10 -27.50
N PRO A 92 17.71 11.28 -28.83
CA PRO A 92 17.69 12.59 -29.47
C PRO A 92 16.33 13.30 -29.27
N ILE A 93 16.00 13.62 -28.02
CA ILE A 93 14.80 14.35 -27.60
C ILE A 93 15.17 15.57 -26.75
N SER A 94 14.26 16.54 -26.65
CA SER A 94 14.52 17.76 -25.89
C SER A 94 14.67 17.49 -24.40
N ARG A 95 15.47 18.32 -23.70
CA ARG A 95 15.59 18.26 -22.24
C ARG A 95 14.23 18.31 -21.54
N LYS A 96 13.29 19.13 -22.06
CA LYS A 96 11.95 19.23 -21.48
C LYS A 96 11.14 17.95 -21.65
N ALA A 97 11.26 17.27 -22.80
CA ALA A 97 10.65 15.96 -23.00
C ALA A 97 11.23 14.92 -22.02
N ASN A 98 12.55 14.92 -21.82
CA ASN A 98 13.21 14.07 -20.82
C ASN A 98 12.68 14.31 -19.40
N GLU A 99 12.52 15.58 -18.99
CA GLU A 99 11.93 15.92 -17.68
C GLU A 99 10.50 15.40 -17.52
N ILE A 100 9.68 15.49 -18.58
CA ILE A 100 8.30 14.99 -18.58
C ILE A 100 8.27 13.46 -18.50
N ILE A 101 9.12 12.76 -19.25
CA ILE A 101 9.24 11.30 -19.19
C ILE A 101 9.66 10.88 -17.78
N MET A 102 10.66 11.54 -17.19
CA MET A 102 11.10 11.26 -15.82
C MET A 102 10.02 11.51 -14.76
N ALA A 103 9.00 12.33 -15.06
CA ALA A 103 7.86 12.58 -14.18
C ALA A 103 6.80 11.47 -14.23
N SER A 104 6.90 10.50 -15.15
CA SER A 104 5.99 9.33 -15.21
C SER A 104 6.11 8.47 -13.95
N TRP A 105 7.30 8.40 -13.35
CA TRP A 105 7.53 7.66 -12.12
C TRP A 105 7.27 8.54 -10.90
N ARG A 106 6.32 8.09 -10.06
CA ARG A 106 6.03 8.73 -8.78
C ARG A 106 7.26 8.69 -7.87
N SER A 107 7.42 9.72 -7.02
CA SER A 107 8.55 9.82 -6.08
C SER A 107 8.76 8.58 -5.21
N SER A 108 7.68 7.89 -4.82
CA SER A 108 7.77 6.63 -4.07
C SER A 108 8.36 5.48 -4.90
N THR A 109 7.95 5.37 -6.17
CA THR A 109 8.48 4.37 -7.11
C THR A 109 9.93 4.65 -7.41
N CYS A 110 10.30 5.91 -7.67
CA CYS A 110 11.71 6.30 -7.87
C CYS A 110 12.57 5.88 -6.68
N LYS A 111 12.15 6.17 -5.44
CA LYS A 111 12.90 5.79 -4.23
C LYS A 111 13.06 4.27 -4.12
N GLN A 112 11.99 3.52 -4.41
CA GLN A 112 11.99 2.07 -4.32
C GLN A 112 12.92 1.46 -5.38
N TYR A 113 12.80 1.90 -6.64
CA TYR A 113 13.63 1.40 -7.74
C TYR A 113 15.09 1.81 -7.59
N GLN A 114 15.37 3.05 -7.16
CA GLN A 114 16.73 3.52 -6.92
C GLN A 114 17.48 2.58 -5.97
N SER A 115 16.82 2.09 -4.92
CA SER A 115 17.47 1.19 -3.96
C SER A 115 17.96 -0.12 -4.60
N TYR A 116 17.28 -0.63 -5.63
CA TYR A 116 17.69 -1.82 -6.36
C TYR A 116 18.65 -1.49 -7.49
N LEU A 117 18.49 -0.36 -8.17
CA LEU A 117 19.42 0.09 -9.21
C LEU A 117 20.81 0.36 -8.65
N THR A 118 20.93 0.95 -7.46
CA THR A 118 22.22 1.12 -6.79
C THR A 118 22.86 -0.22 -6.42
N ARG A 119 22.06 -1.20 -5.97
CA ARG A 119 22.57 -2.56 -5.72
C ARG A 119 23.02 -3.25 -7.01
N TRP A 120 22.30 -3.03 -8.09
CA TRP A 120 22.66 -3.51 -9.42
C TRP A 120 23.98 -2.91 -9.90
N GLU A 121 24.17 -1.59 -9.75
CA GLU A 121 25.41 -0.91 -10.10
C GLU A 121 26.61 -1.48 -9.32
N HIS A 122 26.46 -1.73 -8.03
CA HIS A 122 27.50 -2.37 -7.22
C HIS A 122 27.77 -3.81 -7.68
N TYR A 123 26.73 -4.61 -7.89
CA TYR A 123 26.88 -5.96 -8.41
C TYR A 123 27.61 -5.99 -9.77
N CYS A 124 27.29 -5.05 -10.66
CA CYS A 124 27.97 -4.91 -11.93
C CYS A 124 29.45 -4.56 -11.75
N ALA A 125 29.77 -3.63 -10.86
CA ALA A 125 31.16 -3.29 -10.56
C ALA A 125 31.94 -4.49 -10.01
N ASP A 126 31.36 -5.23 -9.07
CA ASP A 126 31.99 -6.40 -8.44
C ASP A 126 32.21 -7.56 -9.43
N ASN A 127 31.40 -7.65 -10.48
CA ASN A 127 31.43 -8.72 -11.47
C ASN A 127 32.00 -8.29 -12.84
N ASN A 128 32.57 -7.08 -12.94
CA ASN A 128 33.09 -6.50 -14.19
C ASN A 128 32.06 -6.48 -15.35
N ILE A 129 30.81 -6.15 -15.03
CA ILE A 129 29.70 -6.03 -15.99
C ILE A 129 29.51 -4.55 -16.34
N ASP A 130 29.37 -4.22 -17.63
CA ASP A 130 28.87 -2.90 -18.04
C ASP A 130 27.36 -2.81 -17.76
N PRO A 131 26.90 -1.96 -16.82
CA PRO A 131 25.48 -1.85 -16.48
C PRO A 131 24.62 -1.30 -17.63
N HIS A 132 25.22 -0.69 -18.66
CA HIS A 132 24.52 -0.17 -19.83
C HIS A 132 24.44 -1.14 -21.01
N ASN A 133 25.19 -2.25 -20.94
CA ASN A 133 25.23 -3.29 -21.96
C ASN A 133 25.15 -4.69 -21.32
N ALA A 134 24.38 -4.79 -20.22
CA ALA A 134 24.22 -6.05 -19.50
C ALA A 134 23.25 -6.97 -20.22
N SER A 135 23.56 -8.26 -20.23
CA SER A 135 22.71 -9.28 -20.83
C SER A 135 21.57 -9.73 -19.89
N ILE A 136 20.66 -10.55 -20.43
CA ILE A 136 19.58 -11.17 -19.66
C ILE A 136 20.14 -12.04 -18.54
N GLU A 137 21.19 -12.80 -18.83
CA GLU A 137 21.88 -13.68 -17.88
C GLU A 137 22.43 -12.88 -16.70
N ASN A 138 23.05 -11.73 -16.96
CA ASN A 138 23.56 -10.84 -15.91
C ASN A 138 22.43 -10.38 -14.98
N GLY A 139 21.30 -9.99 -15.54
CA GLY A 139 20.12 -9.60 -14.76
C GLY A 139 19.55 -10.75 -13.93
N ILE A 140 19.44 -11.96 -14.49
CA ILE A 140 18.97 -13.15 -13.77
C ILE A 140 19.95 -13.53 -12.64
N ASN A 141 21.25 -13.47 -12.89
CA ASN A 141 22.28 -13.76 -11.89
C ASN A 141 22.24 -12.73 -10.75
N PHE A 142 21.99 -11.45 -11.04
CA PHE A 142 21.74 -10.46 -9.99
C PHE A 142 20.47 -10.75 -9.18
N LEU A 143 19.36 -11.14 -9.83
CA LEU A 143 18.16 -11.53 -9.10
C LEU A 143 18.41 -12.77 -8.21
N THR A 144 19.27 -13.69 -8.67
CA THR A 144 19.74 -14.84 -7.88
C THR A 144 20.56 -14.40 -6.68
N HIS A 145 21.52 -13.48 -6.87
CA HIS A 145 22.28 -12.88 -5.78
C HIS A 145 21.36 -12.22 -4.74
N LEU A 146 20.29 -11.52 -5.15
CA LEU A 146 19.30 -10.97 -4.21
C LEU A 146 18.57 -12.07 -3.43
N TYR A 147 18.21 -13.17 -4.09
CA TYR A 147 17.57 -14.32 -3.45
C TYR A 147 18.47 -14.99 -2.41
N GLU A 148 19.74 -15.21 -2.75
CA GLU A 148 20.75 -15.80 -1.86
C GLU A 148 21.01 -14.90 -0.64
N ASN A 149 20.92 -13.59 -0.80
CA ASN A 149 20.92 -12.61 0.30
C ASN A 149 19.59 -12.57 1.09
N GLY A 150 18.72 -13.55 0.91
CA GLY A 150 17.52 -13.76 1.72
C GLY A 150 16.28 -12.95 1.31
N LEU A 151 16.33 -12.16 0.24
CA LEU A 151 15.18 -11.37 -0.20
C LEU A 151 14.02 -12.29 -0.63
N GLY A 152 12.80 -11.86 -0.32
CA GLY A 152 11.59 -12.59 -0.72
C GLY A 152 11.10 -12.21 -2.11
N TYR A 153 10.16 -13.00 -2.64
CA TYR A 153 9.56 -12.82 -3.97
C TYR A 153 9.16 -11.37 -4.29
N SER A 154 8.46 -10.67 -3.38
CA SER A 154 8.00 -9.29 -3.64
C SER A 154 9.15 -8.29 -3.83
N ALA A 155 10.27 -8.50 -3.12
CA ALA A 155 11.44 -7.64 -3.22
C ALA A 155 12.18 -7.91 -4.54
N ILE A 156 12.37 -9.19 -4.87
CA ILE A 156 12.99 -9.62 -6.14
C ILE A 156 12.15 -9.18 -7.34
N ASN A 157 10.83 -9.30 -7.28
CA ASN A 157 9.93 -8.84 -8.34
C ASN A 157 9.99 -7.31 -8.51
N THR A 158 10.25 -6.56 -7.44
CA THR A 158 10.49 -5.11 -7.53
C THR A 158 11.84 -4.83 -8.21
N ALA A 159 12.88 -5.57 -7.86
CA ALA A 159 14.19 -5.46 -8.51
C ALA A 159 14.08 -5.79 -10.02
N ARG A 160 13.32 -6.83 -10.39
CA ARG A 160 12.99 -7.15 -11.78
C ARG A 160 12.40 -5.94 -12.51
N SER A 161 11.38 -5.30 -11.94
CA SER A 161 10.77 -4.12 -12.56
C SER A 161 11.76 -2.96 -12.70
N ALA A 162 12.61 -2.72 -11.71
CA ALA A 162 13.66 -1.70 -11.82
C ALA A 162 14.68 -2.03 -12.92
N LEU A 163 15.08 -3.29 -13.05
CA LEU A 163 16.01 -3.74 -14.09
C LEU A 163 15.44 -3.60 -15.51
N SER A 164 14.12 -3.73 -15.69
CA SER A 164 13.47 -3.45 -16.99
C SER A 164 13.72 -2.04 -17.53
N MET A 165 14.16 -1.11 -16.68
CA MET A 165 14.50 0.25 -17.08
C MET A 165 15.91 0.39 -17.63
N VAL A 166 16.82 -0.52 -17.29
CA VAL A 166 18.26 -0.39 -17.57
C VAL A 166 18.85 -1.54 -18.36
N ILE A 167 18.22 -2.72 -18.35
CA ILE A 167 18.61 -3.87 -19.18
C ILE A 167 17.78 -3.87 -20.45
N ASP A 168 18.47 -3.73 -21.58
CA ASP A 168 17.89 -3.88 -22.91
C ASP A 168 17.96 -5.34 -23.36
N THR A 169 16.85 -5.87 -23.88
CA THR A 169 16.75 -7.27 -24.30
C THR A 169 16.26 -7.43 -25.74
N SER A 170 16.58 -6.46 -26.61
CA SER A 170 16.40 -6.48 -28.07
C SER A 170 15.08 -7.12 -28.54
N GLY A 171 13.95 -6.53 -28.15
CA GLY A 171 12.62 -6.91 -28.68
C GLY A 171 11.58 -7.24 -27.61
N VAL A 172 12.01 -7.60 -26.40
CA VAL A 172 11.16 -7.80 -25.21
C VAL A 172 11.72 -6.92 -24.08
N THR A 173 10.98 -6.67 -23.00
CA THR A 173 11.55 -6.02 -21.79
C THR A 173 12.12 -7.09 -20.86
N PHE A 174 13.19 -6.78 -20.13
CA PHE A 174 13.82 -7.73 -19.19
C PHE A 174 12.78 -8.41 -18.30
N GLY A 175 11.87 -7.65 -17.69
CA GLY A 175 10.87 -8.19 -16.79
C GLY A 175 9.81 -9.09 -17.43
N THR A 176 9.60 -9.03 -18.75
CA THR A 176 8.67 -9.88 -19.49
C THR A 176 9.37 -11.02 -20.24
N HIS A 177 10.70 -11.06 -20.20
CA HIS A 177 11.49 -12.11 -20.84
C HIS A 177 11.12 -13.52 -20.28
N PRO A 178 10.95 -14.56 -21.12
CA PRO A 178 10.53 -15.88 -20.68
C PRO A 178 11.39 -16.51 -19.58
N LEU A 179 12.71 -16.33 -19.62
CA LEU A 179 13.60 -16.83 -18.57
C LEU A 179 13.40 -16.09 -17.25
N VAL A 180 13.18 -14.77 -17.28
CA VAL A 180 12.98 -13.95 -16.09
C VAL A 180 11.64 -14.26 -15.42
N THR A 181 10.59 -14.48 -16.22
CA THR A 181 9.28 -14.90 -15.70
C THR A 181 9.33 -16.31 -15.10
N ARG A 182 10.06 -17.24 -15.73
CA ARG A 182 10.30 -18.58 -15.16
C ARG A 182 11.14 -18.54 -13.89
N PHE A 183 12.16 -17.70 -13.84
CA PHE A 183 12.96 -17.47 -12.64
C PHE A 183 12.09 -17.00 -11.47
N LEU A 184 11.25 -15.99 -11.67
CA LEU A 184 10.34 -15.53 -10.61
C LEU A 184 9.37 -16.63 -10.17
N LYS A 185 8.85 -17.43 -11.10
CA LYS A 185 8.05 -18.60 -10.72
C LYS A 185 8.85 -19.54 -9.82
N GLY A 186 10.10 -19.85 -10.16
CA GLY A 186 10.99 -20.66 -9.33
C GLY A 186 11.19 -20.06 -7.93
N VAL A 187 11.44 -18.75 -7.84
CA VAL A 187 11.53 -18.04 -6.55
C VAL A 187 10.26 -18.23 -5.71
N TYR A 188 9.08 -18.15 -6.33
CA TYR A 188 7.80 -18.39 -5.64
C TYR A 188 7.67 -19.84 -5.17
N GLU A 189 7.95 -20.83 -6.01
CA GLU A 189 7.84 -22.25 -5.62
C GLU A 189 8.82 -22.59 -4.48
N MET A 190 10.04 -22.05 -4.52
CA MET A 190 11.05 -22.29 -3.47
C MET A 190 10.76 -21.51 -2.18
N LYS A 191 10.20 -20.30 -2.29
CA LYS A 191 9.89 -19.42 -1.16
C LYS A 191 8.57 -18.68 -1.39
N PRO A 192 7.42 -19.34 -1.15
CA PRO A 192 6.12 -18.78 -1.44
C PRO A 192 5.86 -17.48 -0.69
N SER A 193 5.42 -16.45 -1.40
CA SER A 193 4.91 -15.23 -0.79
C SER A 193 3.42 -15.40 -0.49
N LEU A 194 3.10 -15.82 0.74
CA LEU A 194 1.72 -15.99 1.17
C LEU A 194 1.09 -14.64 1.60
N PRO A 195 -0.24 -14.49 1.46
CA PRO A 195 -0.93 -13.32 1.98
C PRO A 195 -0.67 -13.16 3.48
N ARG A 196 -0.35 -11.94 3.91
CA ARG A 196 -0.13 -11.65 5.34
C ARG A 196 -1.37 -11.95 6.20
N TYR A 197 -2.57 -11.75 5.65
CA TYR A 197 -3.83 -11.91 6.38
C TYR A 197 -4.76 -12.88 5.64
N THR A 198 -5.11 -13.98 6.31
CA THR A 198 -6.16 -14.92 5.91
C THR A 198 -7.50 -14.56 6.56
N HIS A 199 -7.44 -13.96 7.75
CA HIS A 199 -8.57 -13.45 8.52
C HIS A 199 -8.30 -12.01 8.99
N VAL A 200 -9.29 -11.38 9.59
CA VAL A 200 -9.24 -10.04 10.18
C VAL A 200 -9.93 -10.04 11.54
N TRP A 201 -9.51 -9.12 12.39
CA TRP A 201 -10.13 -8.86 13.69
C TRP A 201 -11.52 -8.25 13.55
N ASP A 202 -12.33 -8.37 14.61
CA ASP A 202 -13.69 -7.85 14.66
C ASP A 202 -13.73 -6.35 14.96
N VAL A 203 -14.31 -5.58 14.04
CA VAL A 203 -14.46 -4.12 14.13
C VAL A 203 -15.18 -3.70 15.41
N ARG A 204 -16.12 -4.52 15.91
CA ARG A 204 -16.90 -4.23 17.12
C ARG A 204 -16.00 -4.09 18.34
N THR A 205 -14.96 -4.92 18.49
CA THR A 205 -14.01 -4.85 19.62
C THR A 205 -13.39 -3.47 19.73
N VAL A 206 -12.93 -2.92 18.61
CA VAL A 206 -12.31 -1.58 18.58
C VAL A 206 -13.35 -0.49 18.76
N LEU A 207 -14.53 -0.60 18.15
CA LEU A 207 -15.60 0.38 18.37
C LEU A 207 -16.06 0.42 19.83
N THR A 208 -16.14 -0.73 20.50
CA THR A 208 -16.44 -0.82 21.94
C THR A 208 -15.39 -0.08 22.76
N TYR A 209 -14.10 -0.31 22.50
CA TYR A 209 -13.02 0.44 23.16
C TYR A 209 -13.10 1.95 22.87
N LEU A 210 -13.30 2.35 21.62
CA LEU A 210 -13.43 3.77 21.27
C LEU A 210 -14.61 4.42 21.98
N ASN A 211 -15.69 3.67 22.22
CA ASN A 211 -16.86 4.16 22.93
C ASN A 211 -16.57 4.50 24.40
N THR A 212 -15.61 3.81 25.05
CA THR A 212 -15.22 4.10 26.44
C THR A 212 -14.38 5.36 26.58
N LEU A 213 -13.81 5.87 25.49
CA LEU A 213 -13.03 7.11 25.46
C LEU A 213 -14.00 8.31 25.46
N SER A 214 -14.64 8.55 26.60
CA SER A 214 -15.67 9.56 26.82
C SER A 214 -15.52 10.19 28.22
N PRO A 215 -16.04 11.41 28.44
CA PRO A 215 -16.73 12.27 27.49
C PRO A 215 -15.78 12.94 26.49
N LEU A 216 -16.30 13.31 25.31
CA LEU A 216 -15.51 13.88 24.21
C LEU A 216 -14.74 15.15 24.61
N ARG A 217 -15.35 16.02 25.42
CA ARG A 217 -14.79 17.32 25.80
C ARG A 217 -13.59 17.22 26.75
N ASP A 218 -13.46 16.11 27.47
CA ASP A 218 -12.41 15.91 28.46
C ASP A 218 -11.19 15.18 27.87
N LEU A 219 -11.26 14.77 26.60
CA LEU A 219 -10.17 14.06 25.96
C LEU A 219 -8.99 14.98 25.70
N SER A 220 -7.81 14.57 26.16
CA SER A 220 -6.56 15.20 25.72
C SER A 220 -6.43 15.18 24.20
N LEU A 221 -5.72 16.16 23.62
CA LEU A 221 -5.47 16.23 22.17
C LEU A 221 -4.94 14.91 21.62
N LYS A 222 -4.04 14.23 22.34
CA LYS A 222 -3.51 12.93 21.94
C LYS A 222 -4.61 11.88 21.81
N VAL A 223 -5.43 11.69 22.85
CA VAL A 223 -6.50 10.66 22.86
C VAL A 223 -7.55 10.98 21.80
N LEU A 224 -7.97 12.25 21.68
CA LEU A 224 -8.88 12.71 20.64
C LEU A 224 -8.33 12.42 19.23
N THR A 225 -7.05 12.72 18.99
CA THR A 225 -6.39 12.48 17.70
C THR A 225 -6.39 10.99 17.35
N LEU A 226 -6.01 10.13 18.31
CA LEU A 226 -5.96 8.68 18.11
C LEU A 226 -7.36 8.10 17.82
N LYS A 227 -8.36 8.54 18.59
CA LYS A 227 -9.76 8.16 18.43
C LYS A 227 -10.30 8.59 17.06
N LEU A 228 -10.18 9.88 16.72
CA LEU A 228 -10.63 10.42 15.44
C LEU A 228 -9.94 9.71 14.27
N THR A 229 -8.62 9.54 14.33
CA THR A 229 -7.86 8.86 13.26
C THR A 229 -8.38 7.45 13.02
N THR A 230 -8.67 6.70 14.10
CA THR A 230 -9.15 5.32 13.99
C THR A 230 -10.59 5.28 13.45
N LEU A 231 -11.47 6.18 13.90
CA LEU A 231 -12.81 6.33 13.33
C LEU A 231 -12.76 6.65 11.84
N LEU A 232 -11.90 7.59 11.41
CA LEU A 232 -11.72 7.92 10.00
C LEU A 232 -11.29 6.70 9.18
N CYS A 233 -10.34 5.89 9.67
CA CYS A 233 -9.91 4.68 8.98
C CYS A 233 -11.04 3.63 8.87
N LEU A 234 -11.80 3.41 9.95
CA LEU A 234 -12.84 2.39 9.97
C LEU A 234 -14.05 2.79 9.14
N LEU A 235 -14.55 4.02 9.33
CA LEU A 235 -15.80 4.50 8.72
C LEU A 235 -15.68 4.77 7.22
N THR A 236 -14.48 5.04 6.72
CA THR A 236 -14.26 5.28 5.28
C THR A 236 -13.76 4.06 4.53
N GLY A 237 -13.18 3.08 5.23
CA GLY A 237 -12.44 1.98 4.59
C GLY A 237 -11.25 2.45 3.74
N GLN A 238 -10.78 3.69 3.92
CA GLN A 238 -9.70 4.26 3.10
C GLN A 238 -8.31 3.84 3.59
N ARG A 239 -7.30 3.97 2.72
CA ARG A 239 -5.90 3.72 3.10
C ARG A 239 -5.41 4.83 4.01
N CYS A 240 -4.44 4.54 4.89
CA CYS A 240 -3.76 5.59 5.68
C CYS A 240 -3.19 6.71 4.81
N GLN A 241 -2.79 6.42 3.58
CA GLN A 241 -2.38 7.45 2.60
C GLN A 241 -3.51 8.43 2.30
N THR A 242 -4.73 7.96 2.06
CA THR A 242 -5.89 8.82 1.79
C THR A 242 -6.24 9.64 3.02
N ILE A 243 -6.23 9.01 4.21
CA ILE A 243 -6.54 9.72 5.47
C ILE A 243 -5.50 10.82 5.75
N ALA A 244 -4.21 10.57 5.47
CA ALA A 244 -3.16 11.59 5.55
C ALA A 244 -3.35 12.76 4.57
N LYS A 245 -4.27 12.65 3.61
CA LYS A 245 -4.51 13.63 2.56
C LYS A 245 -5.85 14.37 2.72
N LEU A 246 -6.59 14.10 3.79
CA LEU A 246 -7.72 14.93 4.18
C LEU A 246 -7.22 16.34 4.50
N ASN A 247 -7.90 17.34 3.97
CA ASN A 247 -7.45 18.73 3.98
C ASN A 247 -8.61 19.65 4.38
N THR A 248 -8.34 20.63 5.24
CA THR A 248 -9.33 21.57 5.79
C THR A 248 -9.75 22.65 4.80
N GLU A 249 -8.94 23.02 3.80
CA GLU A 249 -9.34 23.91 2.70
C GLU A 249 -10.30 23.23 1.72
N TYR A 250 -10.13 21.92 1.52
CA TYR A 250 -10.98 21.13 0.62
C TYR A 250 -12.03 20.33 1.39
N MET A 251 -12.48 20.88 2.51
CA MET A 251 -13.52 20.34 3.38
C MET A 251 -14.75 21.24 3.32
N GLN A 252 -15.92 20.61 3.25
CA GLN A 252 -17.22 21.30 3.37
C GLN A 252 -17.93 20.79 4.62
N LYS A 253 -18.30 21.70 5.51
CA LYS A 253 -19.19 21.40 6.65
C LYS A 253 -20.62 21.64 6.19
N THR A 254 -21.46 20.62 6.29
CA THR A 254 -22.92 20.75 6.14
C THR A 254 -23.59 20.77 7.51
N GLN A 255 -24.92 20.77 7.57
CA GLN A 255 -25.64 20.70 8.85
C GLN A 255 -25.32 19.40 9.62
N ASN A 256 -25.19 18.27 8.93
CA ASN A 256 -25.07 16.94 9.55
C ASN A 256 -23.89 16.10 9.00
N SER A 257 -22.95 16.71 8.27
CA SER A 257 -21.82 15.97 7.69
C SER A 257 -20.59 16.84 7.42
N TYR A 258 -19.46 16.17 7.26
CA TYR A 258 -18.25 16.72 6.67
C TYR A 258 -17.95 16.01 5.34
N ILE A 259 -17.70 16.77 4.29
CA ILE A 259 -17.35 16.25 2.97
C ILE A 259 -15.93 16.69 2.62
N PHE A 260 -15.04 15.73 2.36
CA PHE A 260 -13.65 15.99 1.98
C PHE A 260 -13.40 15.67 0.51
N THR A 261 -12.85 16.62 -0.23
CA THR A 261 -12.40 16.41 -1.62
C THR A 261 -10.89 16.24 -1.67
N ILE A 262 -10.42 15.08 -2.14
CA ILE A 262 -8.97 14.83 -2.30
C ILE A 262 -8.50 15.40 -3.65
N ARG A 263 -7.76 16.51 -3.61
CA ARG A 263 -7.20 17.14 -4.82
C ARG A 263 -5.79 16.65 -5.21
N GLU A 264 -5.19 15.81 -4.39
CA GLU A 264 -3.86 15.24 -4.65
C GLU A 264 -3.95 13.88 -5.37
N THR A 265 -2.88 13.50 -6.07
CA THR A 265 -2.79 12.17 -6.70
C THR A 265 -2.54 11.07 -5.66
N LEU A 266 -3.49 10.15 -5.56
CA LEU A 266 -3.37 8.94 -4.73
C LEU A 266 -2.76 7.80 -5.52
N LYS A 267 -2.24 6.76 -4.85
CA LYS A 267 -1.68 5.56 -5.53
C LYS A 267 -2.64 4.95 -6.55
N THR A 268 -3.95 5.10 -6.33
CA THR A 268 -5.00 4.57 -7.22
C THR A 268 -5.58 5.59 -8.20
N SER A 269 -5.10 6.84 -8.19
CA SER A 269 -5.49 7.85 -9.19
C SER A 269 -4.94 7.46 -10.56
N LYS A 270 -5.78 7.61 -11.58
CA LYS A 270 -5.44 7.44 -12.99
C LYS A 270 -5.94 8.67 -13.78
N PRO A 271 -5.42 8.95 -14.99
CA PRO A 271 -6.00 9.98 -15.86
C PRO A 271 -7.52 9.81 -15.98
N GLY A 272 -8.28 10.88 -15.78
CA GLY A 272 -9.75 10.86 -15.81
C GLY A 272 -10.45 10.13 -14.66
N ARG A 273 -9.71 9.61 -13.66
CA ARG A 273 -10.28 8.92 -12.51
C ARG A 273 -9.65 9.38 -11.20
N HIS A 274 -10.45 10.10 -10.43
CA HIS A 274 -10.13 10.54 -9.08
C HIS A 274 -11.02 9.84 -8.05
N LEU A 275 -10.60 9.86 -6.79
CA LEU A 275 -11.44 9.37 -5.71
C LEU A 275 -12.63 10.32 -5.56
N GLU A 276 -13.83 9.77 -5.44
CA GLU A 276 -15.01 10.57 -5.12
C GLU A 276 -14.86 11.27 -3.75
N PRO A 277 -15.56 12.40 -3.53
CA PRO A 277 -15.56 13.05 -2.23
C PRO A 277 -15.95 12.07 -1.11
N ILE A 278 -15.22 12.14 0.00
CA ILE A 278 -15.47 11.31 1.18
C ILE A 278 -16.46 12.06 2.06
N GLU A 279 -17.68 11.55 2.13
CA GLU A 279 -18.71 12.07 3.03
C GLU A 279 -18.69 11.30 4.36
N LEU A 280 -18.63 12.04 5.47
CA LEU A 280 -18.71 11.54 6.84
C LEU A 280 -19.94 12.14 7.51
N ARG A 281 -20.92 11.29 7.80
CA ARG A 281 -22.21 11.71 8.37
C ARG A 281 -22.23 11.62 9.88
N GLU A 282 -23.03 12.48 10.48
CA GLU A 282 -23.31 12.48 11.90
C GLU A 282 -23.98 11.17 12.32
N TYR A 283 -23.58 10.64 13.49
CA TYR A 283 -24.18 9.47 14.09
C TYR A 283 -24.86 9.85 15.42
N LYS A 284 -26.09 10.37 15.31
CA LYS A 284 -26.92 10.82 16.44
C LYS A 284 -27.15 9.78 17.54
N PRO A 285 -27.35 8.47 17.23
CA PRO A 285 -27.63 7.49 18.27
C PRO A 285 -26.51 7.33 19.31
N ASN A 286 -25.25 7.62 18.95
CA ASN A 286 -24.14 7.56 19.89
C ASN A 286 -23.10 8.66 19.61
N PRO A 287 -23.17 9.79 20.33
CA PRO A 287 -22.21 10.89 20.21
C PRO A 287 -20.76 10.48 20.46
N ASN A 288 -20.51 9.47 21.31
CA ASN A 288 -19.15 8.98 21.60
C ASN A 288 -18.49 8.31 20.40
N LEU A 289 -19.24 7.91 19.38
CA LEU A 289 -18.72 7.35 18.12
C LEU A 289 -19.02 8.26 16.92
N CYS A 290 -19.62 9.43 17.14
CA CYS A 290 -19.99 10.36 16.07
C CYS A 290 -18.76 11.06 15.50
N VAL A 291 -18.34 10.67 14.29
CA VAL A 291 -17.15 11.24 13.64
C VAL A 291 -17.27 12.74 13.39
N VAL A 292 -18.47 13.26 13.13
CA VAL A 292 -18.71 14.71 12.91
C VAL A 292 -18.43 15.52 14.17
N GLU A 293 -18.88 15.04 15.33
CA GLU A 293 -18.57 15.66 16.64
C GLU A 293 -17.06 15.64 16.91
N HIS A 294 -16.40 14.52 16.62
CA HIS A 294 -14.96 14.38 16.83
C HIS A 294 -14.15 15.29 15.89
N ILE A 295 -14.55 15.43 14.63
CA ILE A 295 -13.92 16.37 13.68
C ILE A 295 -14.11 17.80 14.19
N THR A 296 -15.32 18.17 14.61
CA THR A 296 -15.63 19.52 15.10
C THR A 296 -14.76 19.87 16.31
N GLN A 297 -14.78 19.04 17.37
CA GLN A 297 -13.98 19.24 18.57
C GLN A 297 -12.47 19.29 18.27
N TYR A 298 -12.00 18.42 17.36
CA TYR A 298 -10.60 18.36 16.98
C TYR A 298 -10.16 19.62 16.21
N LEU A 299 -10.98 20.15 15.31
CA LEU A 299 -10.70 21.40 14.60
C LEU A 299 -10.63 22.59 15.57
N GLU A 300 -11.56 22.66 16.52
CA GLU A 300 -11.55 23.68 17.58
C GLU A 300 -10.25 23.65 18.39
N LEU A 301 -9.86 22.47 18.91
CA LEU A 301 -8.64 22.34 19.71
C LEU A 301 -7.35 22.55 18.92
N THR A 302 -7.36 22.29 17.61
CA THR A 302 -6.17 22.45 16.76
C THR A 302 -6.07 23.82 16.10
N THR A 303 -7.08 24.70 16.24
CA THR A 303 -7.11 26.01 15.56
C THR A 303 -5.88 26.86 15.89
N SER A 304 -5.52 27.00 17.17
CA SER A 304 -4.36 27.78 17.60
C SER A 304 -3.01 27.09 17.32
N LEU A 305 -3.01 25.78 17.07
CA LEU A 305 -1.81 24.97 16.83
C LEU A 305 -1.37 24.99 15.35
N ARG A 306 -2.22 25.48 14.46
CA ARG A 306 -1.98 25.56 13.01
C ARG A 306 -1.27 26.84 12.58
N THR A 307 -0.66 27.53 13.53
CA THR A 307 -0.03 28.85 13.37
C THR A 307 1.35 28.80 12.69
N HIS A 308 1.99 27.63 12.63
CA HIS A 308 3.35 27.47 12.11
C HIS A 308 3.38 26.73 10.76
N GLY A 309 2.99 27.42 9.68
CA GLY A 309 3.25 27.01 8.29
C GLY A 309 2.01 26.76 7.42
N PRO A 310 2.15 26.75 6.08
CA PRO A 310 1.06 26.59 5.12
C PRO A 310 0.65 25.11 5.04
N HIS A 311 -0.02 24.62 6.06
CA HIS A 311 -0.34 23.22 6.17
C HIS A 311 -1.81 23.00 6.51
N ASP A 312 -2.57 22.63 5.48
CA ASP A 312 -4.02 22.48 5.58
C ASP A 312 -4.44 21.03 5.79
N GLN A 313 -3.52 20.14 6.17
CA GLN A 313 -3.89 18.75 6.45
C GLN A 313 -4.78 18.69 7.70
N LEU A 314 -5.84 17.87 7.64
CA LEU A 314 -6.74 17.67 8.77
C LEU A 314 -5.96 17.16 9.98
N LEU A 315 -5.21 16.08 9.84
CA LEU A 315 -4.47 15.48 10.96
C LEU A 315 -3.08 16.10 11.10
N ILE A 316 -2.77 16.58 12.31
CA ILE A 316 -1.49 17.15 12.70
C ILE A 316 -0.96 16.40 13.92
N SER A 317 0.35 16.45 14.13
CA SER A 317 0.99 15.83 15.28
C SER A 317 0.44 16.44 16.58
N PHE A 318 0.02 15.61 17.53
CA PHE A 318 -0.30 16.08 18.88
C PHE A 318 0.94 16.54 19.67
N ALA A 319 2.15 16.23 19.19
CA ALA A 319 3.41 16.71 19.74
C ALA A 319 3.93 17.91 18.94
N LYS A 320 4.57 18.88 19.64
CA LYS A 320 5.28 20.00 19.02
C LYS A 320 6.31 19.50 17.99
N PRO A 321 6.50 20.18 16.85
CA PRO A 321 5.92 21.47 16.47
C PRO A 321 4.54 21.38 15.78
N HIS A 322 3.77 20.31 15.99
CA HIS A 322 2.42 20.12 15.42
C HIS A 322 2.37 20.06 13.89
N ASN A 323 3.43 19.51 13.29
CA ASN A 323 3.50 19.32 11.85
C ASN A 323 2.44 18.34 11.33
N PRO A 324 2.08 18.42 10.04
CA PRO A 324 1.23 17.45 9.39
C PRO A 324 1.82 16.04 9.45
N VAL A 325 0.93 15.03 9.52
CA VAL A 325 1.37 13.65 9.73
C VAL A 325 1.41 12.82 8.46
N SER A 326 2.44 11.98 8.35
CA SER A 326 2.56 11.00 7.27
C SER A 326 1.57 9.84 7.44
N SER A 327 1.35 9.12 6.34
CA SER A 327 0.60 7.86 6.35
C SER A 327 1.19 6.80 7.28
N SER A 328 2.51 6.80 7.49
CA SER A 328 3.18 5.90 8.44
C SER A 328 2.90 6.26 9.89
N THR A 329 2.76 7.55 10.22
CA THR A 329 2.34 7.99 11.55
C THR A 329 0.90 7.61 11.84
N ILE A 330 -0.01 7.81 10.88
CA ILE A 330 -1.40 7.34 10.98
C ILE A 330 -1.45 5.82 11.21
N GLY A 331 -0.69 5.05 10.43
CA GLY A 331 -0.63 3.60 10.60
C GLY A 331 -0.12 3.17 11.99
N ARG A 332 0.82 3.91 12.59
CA ARG A 332 1.30 3.68 13.97
C ARG A 332 0.25 4.05 15.00
N TRP A 333 -0.45 5.17 14.83
CA TRP A 333 -1.54 5.60 15.71
C TRP A 333 -2.68 4.60 15.75
N VAL A 334 -3.16 4.17 14.58
CA VAL A 334 -4.19 3.12 14.50
C VAL A 334 -3.69 1.84 15.15
N LYS A 335 -2.44 1.41 14.86
CA LYS A 335 -1.86 0.21 15.49
C LYS A 335 -1.82 0.33 17.02
N SER A 336 -1.53 1.51 17.58
CA SER A 336 -1.58 1.75 19.03
C SER A 336 -3.00 1.53 19.57
N VAL A 337 -4.00 2.12 18.92
CA VAL A 337 -5.41 1.97 19.32
C VAL A 337 -5.87 0.52 19.22
N LEU A 338 -5.44 -0.22 18.19
CA LEU A 338 -5.71 -1.65 18.07
C LEU A 338 -5.14 -2.43 19.27
N LYS A 339 -3.90 -2.13 19.67
CA LYS A 339 -3.27 -2.74 20.84
C LYS A 339 -4.07 -2.43 22.12
N ASP A 340 -4.43 -1.16 22.31
CA ASP A 340 -5.16 -0.72 23.51
C ASP A 340 -6.57 -1.34 23.57
N ALA A 341 -7.18 -1.62 22.41
CA ALA A 341 -8.45 -2.33 22.28
C ALA A 341 -8.35 -3.86 22.44
N GLY A 342 -7.15 -4.40 22.67
CA GLY A 342 -6.93 -5.84 22.85
C GLY A 342 -6.77 -6.65 21.55
N ILE A 343 -6.56 -6.00 20.40
CA ILE A 343 -6.25 -6.69 19.14
C ILE A 343 -4.77 -7.09 19.13
N ASP A 344 -4.47 -8.31 18.67
CA ASP A 344 -3.08 -8.76 18.53
C ASP A 344 -2.35 -7.98 17.42
N THR A 345 -1.45 -7.09 17.85
CA THR A 345 -0.66 -6.24 16.95
C THR A 345 0.68 -6.86 16.54
N SER A 346 0.98 -8.07 17.01
CA SER A 346 2.04 -8.91 16.45
C SER A 346 1.63 -9.39 15.05
N GLU A 347 0.36 -9.79 14.90
CA GLU A 347 -0.26 -10.18 13.63
C GLU A 347 -0.69 -8.95 12.81
N PHE A 348 -1.56 -8.12 13.37
CA PHE A 348 -2.23 -7.04 12.64
C PHE A 348 -1.49 -5.70 12.68
N SER A 349 -1.43 -5.03 11.53
CA SER A 349 -0.91 -3.66 11.39
C SER A 349 -2.05 -2.64 11.33
N GLY A 350 -1.74 -1.35 11.49
CA GLY A 350 -2.77 -0.29 11.41
C GLY A 350 -3.51 -0.23 10.05
N ASN A 351 -2.88 -0.69 8.97
CA ASN A 351 -3.54 -0.78 7.66
C ASN A 351 -4.54 -1.95 7.55
N SER A 352 -4.53 -2.91 8.49
CA SER A 352 -5.49 -4.02 8.51
C SER A 352 -6.94 -3.54 8.72
N GLY A 353 -7.12 -2.38 9.35
CA GLY A 353 -8.45 -1.80 9.60
C GLY A 353 -9.30 -1.59 8.35
N ARG A 354 -8.67 -1.35 7.20
CA ARG A 354 -9.38 -1.30 5.91
C ARG A 354 -10.00 -2.64 5.52
N SER A 355 -9.26 -3.73 5.67
CA SER A 355 -9.79 -5.07 5.38
C SER A 355 -10.83 -5.47 6.42
N ALA A 356 -10.60 -5.16 7.70
CA ALA A 356 -11.55 -5.40 8.77
C ALA A 356 -12.88 -4.67 8.54
N SER A 357 -12.85 -3.35 8.29
CA SER A 357 -14.06 -2.55 8.08
C SER A 357 -14.85 -2.99 6.86
N THR A 358 -14.19 -3.19 5.72
CA THR A 358 -14.89 -3.58 4.49
C THR A 358 -15.40 -5.02 4.50
N SER A 359 -14.72 -5.93 5.22
CA SER A 359 -15.24 -7.27 5.49
C SER A 359 -16.46 -7.21 6.41
N TYR A 360 -16.40 -6.38 7.46
CA TYR A 360 -17.52 -6.16 8.38
C TYR A 360 -18.75 -5.58 7.68
N TYR A 361 -18.56 -4.63 6.76
CA TYR A 361 -19.66 -4.08 5.95
C TYR A 361 -20.33 -5.14 5.09
N LYS A 362 -19.53 -6.02 4.46
CA LYS A 362 -20.07 -7.15 3.71
C LYS A 362 -20.87 -8.10 4.61
N ALA A 363 -20.31 -8.45 5.77
CA ALA A 363 -20.97 -9.33 6.74
C ALA A 363 -22.27 -8.72 7.30
N SER A 364 -22.33 -7.39 7.37
CA SER A 364 -23.53 -6.63 7.79
C SER A 364 -24.57 -6.43 6.68
N GLY A 365 -24.36 -7.03 5.50
CA GLY A 365 -25.33 -7.00 4.40
C GLY A 365 -25.30 -5.75 3.53
N LEU A 366 -24.26 -4.90 3.58
CA LEU A 366 -24.16 -3.74 2.70
C LEU A 366 -24.04 -4.18 1.22
N PRO A 367 -24.67 -3.45 0.28
CA PRO A 367 -24.51 -3.72 -1.14
C PRO A 367 -23.05 -3.69 -1.58
N LEU A 368 -22.65 -4.66 -2.41
CA LEU A 368 -21.28 -4.74 -2.91
C LEU A 368 -20.86 -3.46 -3.65
N ALA A 369 -21.78 -2.82 -4.38
CA ALA A 369 -21.51 -1.56 -5.07
C ALA A 369 -21.03 -0.46 -4.12
N ASP A 370 -21.66 -0.34 -2.94
CA ASP A 370 -21.31 0.66 -1.93
C ASP A 370 -19.97 0.35 -1.28
N ILE A 371 -19.67 -0.94 -1.02
CA ILE A 371 -18.37 -1.37 -0.50
C ILE A 371 -17.26 -1.07 -1.51
N LEU A 372 -17.49 -1.34 -2.78
CA LEU A 372 -16.56 -1.03 -3.87
C LEU A 372 -16.33 0.48 -4.00
N LYS A 373 -17.40 1.26 -3.94
CA LYS A 373 -17.38 2.71 -3.95
C LYS A 373 -16.57 3.27 -2.78
N ALA A 374 -16.90 2.87 -1.54
CA ALA A 374 -16.21 3.31 -0.33
C ALA A 374 -14.73 2.92 -0.33
N GLY A 375 -14.39 1.72 -0.80
CA GLY A 375 -13.00 1.28 -0.94
C GLY A 375 -12.26 1.90 -2.13
N GLY A 376 -12.94 2.55 -3.07
CA GLY A 376 -12.33 3.02 -4.32
C GLY A 376 -11.83 1.84 -5.19
N TRP A 377 -12.57 0.73 -5.21
CA TRP A 377 -12.30 -0.42 -6.07
C TRP A 377 -13.21 -0.41 -7.29
N THR A 378 -12.61 -0.57 -8.46
CA THR A 378 -13.38 -0.75 -9.70
C THR A 378 -13.71 -2.20 -9.98
N ASN A 379 -12.94 -3.13 -9.39
CA ASN A 379 -13.04 -4.57 -9.60
C ASN A 379 -13.39 -5.32 -8.32
N SER A 380 -14.52 -6.02 -8.34
CA SER A 380 -14.99 -6.88 -7.25
C SER A 380 -14.02 -8.01 -6.92
N LEU A 381 -13.29 -8.54 -7.91
CA LEU A 381 -12.28 -9.58 -7.69
C LEU A 381 -11.11 -9.06 -6.85
N THR A 382 -10.74 -7.79 -7.01
CA THR A 382 -9.71 -7.16 -6.19
C THR A 382 -10.15 -7.08 -4.73
N PHE A 383 -11.40 -6.68 -4.49
CA PHE A 383 -11.98 -6.70 -3.15
C PHE A 383 -12.02 -8.12 -2.58
N ALA A 384 -12.59 -9.07 -3.32
CA ALA A 384 -12.74 -10.47 -2.90
C ALA A 384 -11.40 -11.13 -2.55
N LYS A 385 -10.37 -10.94 -3.38
CA LYS A 385 -9.06 -11.58 -3.20
C LYS A 385 -8.23 -10.96 -2.07
N TYR A 386 -8.20 -9.63 -1.99
CA TYR A 386 -7.22 -8.93 -1.15
C TYR A 386 -7.80 -8.34 0.14
N TYR A 387 -9.10 -8.05 0.20
CA TYR A 387 -9.68 -7.26 1.29
C TYR A 387 -10.86 -7.94 2.00
N ASN A 388 -11.67 -8.73 1.30
CA ASN A 388 -12.73 -9.53 1.91
C ASN A 388 -12.12 -10.75 2.63
N LYS A 389 -11.97 -10.64 3.95
CA LYS A 389 -11.35 -11.65 4.80
C LYS A 389 -12.38 -12.18 5.80
N LEU A 390 -12.15 -13.39 6.30
CA LEU A 390 -12.96 -13.96 7.38
C LEU A 390 -12.76 -13.13 8.65
N ILE A 391 -13.85 -12.76 9.33
CA ILE A 391 -13.79 -12.00 10.58
C ILE A 391 -13.83 -13.00 11.72
N ASN A 392 -12.67 -13.39 12.28
CA ASN A 392 -12.46 -14.30 13.43
C ASN A 392 -13.46 -15.45 13.68
N ASN A 393 -14.24 -15.83 12.69
CA ASN A 393 -15.28 -16.84 12.76
C ASN A 393 -14.78 -18.02 11.95
N ASN A 394 -14.67 -19.15 12.64
CA ASN A 394 -14.39 -20.40 11.98
C ASN A 394 -15.61 -20.79 11.13
N PHE A 395 -15.36 -21.12 9.86
CA PHE A 395 -16.41 -21.55 8.93
C PHE A 395 -17.27 -22.68 9.51
N GLY A 396 -16.64 -23.68 10.12
CA GLY A 396 -17.33 -24.81 10.73
C GLY A 396 -18.24 -24.39 11.88
N THR A 397 -17.78 -23.52 12.77
CA THR A 397 -18.58 -23.00 13.88
C THR A 397 -19.82 -22.26 13.38
N THR A 398 -19.68 -21.39 12.37
CA THR A 398 -20.83 -20.67 11.81
C THR A 398 -21.86 -21.61 11.16
N VAL A 399 -21.40 -22.66 10.46
CA VAL A 399 -22.30 -23.68 9.88
C VAL A 399 -23.08 -24.41 10.98
N LEU A 400 -22.41 -24.79 12.07
CA LEU A 400 -23.04 -25.50 13.19
C LEU A 400 -24.00 -24.60 13.99
N GLU A 401 -23.66 -23.34 14.22
CA GLU A 401 -24.54 -22.36 14.86
C GLU A 401 -25.81 -22.08 14.03
N GLN A 402 -25.66 -21.96 12.70
CA GLN A 402 -26.82 -21.78 11.81
C GLN A 402 -27.73 -23.02 11.75
N TYR A 403 -27.16 -24.21 11.88
CA TYR A 403 -27.94 -25.43 12.04
C TYR A 403 -28.70 -25.44 13.36
N SER A 404 -28.01 -25.11 14.46
CA SER A 404 -28.59 -25.12 15.81
C SER A 404 -29.67 -24.05 16.04
N ASN A 405 -29.61 -22.92 15.34
CA ASN A 405 -30.63 -21.85 15.42
C ASN A 405 -31.88 -22.10 14.54
N LYS A 406 -31.96 -23.25 13.86
CA LYS A 406 -33.13 -23.67 13.07
C LYS A 406 -33.97 -24.76 13.74
N GLU A 407 -33.52 -25.27 14.88
CA GLU A 407 -34.33 -26.04 15.84
C GLU A 407 -34.89 -25.08 16.89
#